data_AF-A0A9P9PAD5-F1
#
_entry.id   AF-A0A9P9PAD5-F1
#
_cell.length_a   1.000
_cell.length_b   1.000
_cell.length_c   1.000
_cell.angle_alpha   90.00
_cell.angle_beta   90.00
_cell.angle_gamma   90.00
#
_symmetry.space_group_name_H-M   'P 1'
#
loop_
_entity.id
_entity.type
_entity.pdbx_description
1 polymer ?
#
loop_
_entity_poly.entity_id
_entity_poly.type
_entity_poly.pdbx_seq_one_letter_code
_entity_poly.pdbx_strand_id
1 'polypeptide(L)'
;MFSKALLTTALVSAVSAHQNWHQLWVNDVSPGFEVGIRMPPSNSPVTDVTSNDIVCNVASASGAAVATVEASEGDTIKVQWDSSGHPGPITHFLFGPVDDASTATGVGAGWFKIDELDNVGGKWANEIMQAADMTHEFKLPTGLASGEYLLRSEMLALHGAQTVGGAQFYVGCAQLKISGTGSAGSCTPSISLPGAYNENDENIYIPNVYNGFDPSNYTAPGGPVASCGGAGGVVPAKPSTTAAPAPGNSTVAAVPSEAAPVETAAPTEAAPVETPVEEAPVSSVNAAETSAIVPIPTLAPAPVPTANGTLPTPEPVLPTTFATLVRPTGGVAAPTGGSGAGEAKLWYQCGGINWTGATACAAGATCVKQNEYYSQCLAQ
;
A
#
# COMPACT_ATOMS: atom_id res chain seq x y z
N MET A 1 -21.83 -55.59 23.25
CA MET A 1 -22.10 -54.15 23.45
C MET A 1 -20.85 -53.41 23.00
N PHE A 2 -20.86 -52.85 21.78
CA PHE A 2 -19.74 -52.07 21.24
C PHE A 2 -19.98 -50.59 21.58
N SER A 3 -19.25 -50.05 22.56
CA SER A 3 -19.26 -48.60 22.80
C SER A 3 -18.08 -47.98 22.05
N LYS A 4 -18.42 -47.20 21.02
CA LYS A 4 -17.49 -46.49 20.14
C LYS A 4 -16.78 -45.40 20.94
N ALA A 5 -15.44 -45.47 21.01
CA ALA A 5 -14.64 -44.33 21.45
C ALA A 5 -14.65 -43.27 20.33
N LEU A 6 -15.30 -42.13 20.58
CA LEU A 6 -15.18 -40.94 19.73
C LEU A 6 -13.78 -40.35 19.95
N LEU A 7 -12.93 -40.42 18.93
CA LEU A 7 -11.69 -39.66 18.88
C LEU A 7 -12.03 -38.25 18.36
N THR A 8 -12.19 -37.28 19.26
CA THR A 8 -12.28 -35.86 18.89
C THR A 8 -10.89 -35.32 18.60
N THR A 9 -10.53 -35.22 17.32
CA THR A 9 -9.31 -34.53 16.89
C THR A 9 -9.53 -33.02 17.02
N ALA A 10 -8.98 -32.42 18.08
CA ALA A 10 -8.91 -30.97 18.19
C ALA A 10 -7.82 -30.46 17.24
N LEU A 11 -8.22 -29.99 16.05
CA LEU A 11 -7.37 -29.16 15.20
C LEU A 11 -7.23 -27.81 15.90
N VAL A 12 -6.08 -27.56 16.53
CA VAL A 12 -5.71 -26.23 16.99
C VAL A 12 -5.36 -25.42 15.74
N SER A 13 -6.29 -24.60 15.27
CA SER A 13 -6.01 -23.57 14.28
C SER A 13 -4.99 -22.62 14.92
N ALA A 14 -3.74 -22.66 14.48
CA ALA A 14 -2.79 -21.60 14.80
C ALA A 14 -3.28 -20.34 14.08
N VAL A 15 -4.00 -19.47 14.81
CA VAL A 15 -4.44 -18.19 14.26
C VAL A 15 -3.21 -17.30 14.18
N SER A 16 -2.59 -17.23 13.01
CA SER A 16 -1.68 -16.13 12.70
C SER A 16 -2.53 -14.88 12.52
N ALA A 17 -2.16 -13.80 13.20
CA ALA A 17 -2.90 -12.55 13.15
C ALA A 17 -2.02 -11.36 12.72
N HIS A 18 -0.71 -11.54 12.77
CA HIS A 18 0.27 -10.61 12.21
C HIS A 18 0.42 -10.84 10.72
N GLN A 19 0.45 -9.77 9.93
CA GLN A 19 0.28 -9.86 8.48
C GLN A 19 1.23 -8.96 7.70
N ASN A 20 1.63 -9.42 6.52
CA ASN A 20 2.30 -8.63 5.51
C ASN A 20 1.48 -8.63 4.20
N TRP A 21 1.70 -7.60 3.39
CA TRP A 21 1.24 -7.54 2.02
C TRP A 21 2.27 -8.22 1.13
N HIS A 22 1.89 -9.29 0.44
CA HIS A 22 2.86 -10.11 -0.30
C HIS A 22 2.69 -10.08 -1.80
N GLN A 23 1.51 -9.71 -2.32
CA GLN A 23 1.31 -9.80 -3.76
C GLN A 23 0.34 -8.74 -4.26
N LEU A 24 0.60 -8.28 -5.48
CA LEU A 24 -0.28 -7.37 -6.19
C LEU A 24 -0.52 -7.84 -7.62
N TRP A 25 -1.63 -7.40 -8.20
CA TRP A 25 -1.97 -7.57 -9.61
C TRP A 25 -2.41 -6.24 -10.19
N VAL A 26 -2.09 -6.02 -11.46
CA VAL A 26 -2.64 -4.96 -12.30
C VAL A 26 -3.47 -5.64 -13.38
N ASN A 27 -4.78 -5.41 -13.40
CA ASN A 27 -5.73 -6.06 -14.30
C ASN A 27 -5.53 -7.60 -14.37
N ASP A 28 -5.51 -8.24 -13.20
CA ASP A 28 -5.29 -9.69 -13.02
C ASP A 28 -3.91 -10.23 -13.47
N VAL A 29 -2.96 -9.37 -13.81
CA VAL A 29 -1.57 -9.75 -14.09
C VAL A 29 -0.69 -9.40 -12.89
N SER A 30 -0.01 -10.40 -12.32
CA SER A 30 0.92 -10.20 -11.20
C SER A 30 2.37 -10.27 -11.66
N PRO A 31 3.26 -9.40 -11.14
CA PRO A 31 4.70 -9.53 -11.32
C PRO A 31 5.30 -10.71 -10.52
N GLY A 32 4.53 -11.32 -9.62
CA GLY A 32 4.94 -12.44 -8.77
C GLY A 32 4.85 -12.13 -7.27
N PHE A 33 5.06 -13.16 -6.45
CA PHE A 33 5.09 -13.05 -4.99
C PHE A 33 6.24 -12.15 -4.53
N GLU A 34 5.94 -11.16 -3.69
CA GLU A 34 6.81 -10.10 -3.16
C GLU A 34 7.49 -9.22 -4.22
N VAL A 35 7.12 -9.37 -5.50
CA VAL A 35 7.72 -8.58 -6.57
C VAL A 35 7.04 -7.21 -6.64
N GLY A 36 7.87 -6.18 -6.60
CA GLY A 36 7.44 -4.80 -6.69
C GLY A 36 6.97 -4.20 -5.36
N ILE A 37 7.04 -4.97 -4.27
CA ILE A 37 6.69 -4.55 -2.92
C ILE A 37 7.96 -4.45 -2.07
N ARG A 38 8.06 -3.39 -1.27
CA ARG A 38 9.12 -3.18 -0.28
C ARG A 38 8.81 -3.96 0.98
N MET A 39 9.22 -5.22 1.00
CA MET A 39 8.91 -6.15 2.08
C MET A 39 9.61 -5.77 3.39
N PRO A 40 8.86 -5.66 4.51
CA PRO A 40 9.46 -5.51 5.82
C PRO A 40 10.18 -6.82 6.24
N PRO A 41 11.16 -6.74 7.16
CA PRO A 41 11.93 -7.90 7.63
C PRO A 41 11.12 -8.85 8.55
N SER A 42 9.97 -8.41 9.04
CA SER A 42 9.04 -9.20 9.85
C SER A 42 7.60 -8.80 9.53
N ASN A 43 6.63 -9.50 10.11
CA ASN A 43 5.22 -9.12 10.09
C ASN A 43 4.81 -8.35 11.35
N SER A 44 5.75 -7.69 12.03
CA SER A 44 5.43 -6.87 13.21
C SER A 44 4.75 -5.56 12.78
N PRO A 45 3.78 -5.05 13.54
CA PRO A 45 3.13 -3.80 13.22
C PRO A 45 4.02 -2.61 13.58
N VAL A 46 3.78 -1.49 12.90
CA VAL A 46 4.17 -0.16 13.36
C VAL A 46 3.08 0.33 14.33
N THR A 47 3.47 0.91 15.46
CA THR A 47 2.51 1.48 16.44
C THR A 47 2.75 2.96 16.71
N ASP A 48 3.98 3.45 16.50
CA ASP A 48 4.32 4.87 16.59
C ASP A 48 3.96 5.59 15.29
N VAL A 49 2.85 6.32 15.30
CA VAL A 49 2.34 7.09 14.16
C VAL A 49 3.21 8.32 13.81
N THR A 50 4.16 8.68 14.68
CA THR A 50 5.10 9.78 14.46
C THR A 50 6.42 9.31 13.81
N SER A 51 6.68 8.00 13.81
CA SER A 51 7.86 7.42 13.15
C SER A 51 7.74 7.49 11.63
N ASN A 52 8.88 7.61 10.95
CA ASN A 52 8.95 7.44 9.49
C ASN A 52 8.53 6.03 9.05
N ASP A 53 8.56 5.04 9.94
CA ASP A 53 8.15 3.66 9.64
C ASP A 53 6.65 3.58 9.30
N ILE A 54 5.83 4.56 9.70
CA ILE A 54 4.40 4.58 9.34
C ILE A 54 4.17 4.73 7.84
N VAL A 55 5.17 5.19 7.09
CA VAL A 55 5.07 5.45 5.65
C VAL A 55 5.06 4.16 4.86
N CYS A 56 6.14 3.37 4.96
CA CYS A 56 6.35 2.15 4.18
C CYS A 56 6.82 0.95 5.00
N ASN A 57 6.70 1.01 6.34
CA ASN A 57 7.23 0.03 7.31
C ASN A 57 8.76 0.10 7.49
N VAL A 58 9.26 -0.60 8.52
CA VAL A 58 10.67 -0.60 8.93
C VAL A 58 11.57 -1.13 7.81
N ALA A 59 12.73 -0.50 7.63
CA ALA A 59 13.75 -0.85 6.61
C ALA A 59 13.29 -0.80 5.13
N SER A 60 12.01 -0.52 4.88
CA SER A 60 11.40 -0.42 3.54
C SER A 60 11.48 0.99 2.93
N ALA A 61 12.32 1.87 3.49
CA ALA A 61 12.50 3.23 2.99
C ALA A 61 13.25 3.28 1.64
N SER A 62 14.08 2.27 1.33
CA SER A 62 14.76 2.14 0.04
C SER A 62 14.10 1.07 -0.82
N GLY A 63 13.86 1.41 -2.08
CA GLY A 63 13.28 0.56 -3.11
C GLY A 63 14.27 0.09 -4.18
N ALA A 64 15.58 0.30 -3.98
CA ALA A 64 16.58 0.13 -5.03
C ALA A 64 16.64 -1.27 -5.65
N ALA A 65 16.30 -2.31 -4.88
CA ALA A 65 16.25 -3.70 -5.35
C ALA A 65 14.82 -4.17 -5.71
N VAL A 66 13.83 -3.30 -5.60
CA VAL A 66 12.43 -3.60 -5.84
C VAL A 66 12.05 -3.17 -7.25
N ALA A 67 11.36 -4.06 -7.97
CA ALA A 67 10.92 -3.80 -9.33
C ALA A 67 9.83 -2.71 -9.36
N THR A 68 9.83 -1.88 -10.40
CA THR A 68 8.72 -0.95 -10.66
C THR A 68 7.69 -1.63 -11.56
N VAL A 69 6.44 -1.69 -11.11
CA VAL A 69 5.34 -2.36 -11.81
C VAL A 69 4.61 -1.34 -12.69
N GLU A 70 4.46 -1.64 -13.98
CA GLU A 70 3.75 -0.77 -14.91
C GLU A 70 2.23 -0.87 -14.67
N ALA A 71 1.56 0.29 -14.67
CA ALA A 71 0.10 0.41 -14.52
C ALA A 71 -0.41 1.64 -15.29
N SER A 72 -1.72 1.76 -15.42
CA SER A 72 -2.40 2.92 -16.00
C SER A 72 -3.49 3.42 -15.07
N GLU A 73 -3.79 4.71 -15.14
CA GLU A 73 -4.97 5.25 -14.47
C GLU A 73 -6.25 4.46 -14.85
N GLY A 74 -7.14 4.23 -13.89
CA GLY A 74 -8.35 3.41 -14.09
C GLY A 74 -8.15 1.89 -14.05
N ASP A 75 -6.90 1.40 -14.10
CA ASP A 75 -6.60 -0.02 -13.93
C ASP A 75 -7.10 -0.52 -12.57
N THR A 76 -7.52 -1.79 -12.56
CA THR A 76 -7.86 -2.48 -11.31
C THR A 76 -6.59 -3.00 -10.67
N ILE A 77 -6.37 -2.63 -9.42
CA ILE A 77 -5.33 -3.18 -8.56
C ILE A 77 -5.98 -4.18 -7.62
N LYS A 78 -5.37 -5.35 -7.51
CA LYS A 78 -5.67 -6.33 -6.47
C LYS A 78 -4.46 -6.44 -5.56
N VAL A 79 -4.69 -6.47 -4.24
CA VAL A 79 -3.66 -6.77 -3.24
C VAL A 79 -4.02 -8.06 -2.52
N GLN A 80 -3.01 -8.83 -2.09
CA GLN A 80 -3.18 -10.01 -1.24
C GLN A 80 -2.31 -9.91 0.01
N TRP A 81 -2.97 -10.05 1.15
CA TRP A 81 -2.34 -10.03 2.48
C TRP A 81 -2.29 -11.44 3.07
N ASP A 82 -1.45 -11.63 4.10
CA ASP A 82 -1.51 -12.82 4.94
C ASP A 82 -2.89 -13.00 5.57
N SER A 83 -3.26 -14.24 5.89
CA SER A 83 -4.42 -14.52 6.75
C SER A 83 -4.27 -13.82 8.09
N SER A 84 -5.33 -13.08 8.47
CA SER A 84 -5.35 -12.29 9.70
C SER A 84 -6.72 -12.29 10.35
N GLY A 85 -6.73 -12.66 11.64
CA GLY A 85 -7.89 -12.51 12.51
C GLY A 85 -8.04 -11.11 13.13
N HIS A 86 -7.15 -10.15 12.80
CA HIS A 86 -7.20 -8.82 13.41
C HIS A 86 -8.28 -7.92 12.78
N PRO A 87 -9.29 -7.49 13.55
CA PRO A 87 -10.34 -6.62 13.04
C PRO A 87 -9.83 -5.22 12.73
N GLY A 88 -10.30 -4.67 11.61
CA GLY A 88 -10.13 -3.27 11.25
C GLY A 88 -10.17 -3.04 9.75
N PRO A 89 -9.89 -1.81 9.31
CA PRO A 89 -10.02 -1.42 7.90
C PRO A 89 -8.79 -1.78 7.07
N ILE A 90 -8.95 -1.68 5.76
CA ILE A 90 -7.86 -1.58 4.79
C ILE A 90 -7.97 -0.24 4.05
N THR A 91 -6.83 0.43 3.82
CA THR A 91 -6.75 1.67 3.05
C THR A 91 -5.58 1.64 2.07
N HIS A 92 -5.71 2.41 1.00
CA HIS A 92 -4.66 2.56 -0.01
C HIS A 92 -4.40 4.03 -0.31
N PHE A 93 -3.13 4.38 -0.46
CA PHE A 93 -2.68 5.72 -0.79
C PHE A 93 -1.65 5.69 -1.91
N LEU A 94 -1.60 6.76 -2.70
CA LEU A 94 -0.50 7.02 -3.64
C LEU A 94 0.35 8.20 -3.18
N PHE A 95 1.65 8.12 -3.45
CA PHE A 95 2.60 9.22 -3.31
C PHE A 95 3.31 9.43 -4.63
N GLY A 96 3.14 10.61 -5.23
CA GLY A 96 3.79 10.97 -6.47
C GLY A 96 2.98 11.91 -7.37
N PRO A 97 3.44 12.12 -8.62
CA PRO A 97 4.56 11.41 -9.22
C PRO A 97 5.90 11.79 -8.55
N VAL A 98 6.82 10.84 -8.44
CA VAL A 98 8.19 11.02 -7.96
C VAL A 98 9.17 10.88 -9.12
N ASP A 99 10.38 11.43 -8.96
CA ASP A 99 11.44 11.33 -9.97
C ASP A 99 11.92 9.88 -10.17
N ASP A 100 12.03 9.13 -9.06
CA ASP A 100 12.49 7.74 -9.04
C ASP A 100 11.88 7.03 -7.82
N ALA A 101 10.97 6.08 -8.08
CA ALA A 101 10.29 5.33 -7.04
C ALA A 101 11.20 4.30 -6.36
N SER A 102 12.39 4.00 -6.88
CA SER A 102 13.37 3.14 -6.20
C SER A 102 14.12 3.87 -5.08
N THR A 103 14.18 5.20 -5.12
CA THR A 103 14.87 6.03 -4.13
C THR A 103 13.95 6.90 -3.28
N ALA A 104 12.70 7.14 -3.72
CA ALA A 104 11.71 7.88 -2.96
C ALA A 104 11.39 7.19 -1.61
N THR A 105 11.46 7.93 -0.50
CA THR A 105 11.13 7.41 0.83
C THR A 105 9.64 7.48 1.15
N GLY A 106 8.92 8.40 0.50
CA GLY A 106 7.52 8.73 0.81
C GLY A 106 7.34 9.55 2.10
N VAL A 107 8.42 9.92 2.80
CA VAL A 107 8.31 10.70 4.05
C VAL A 107 7.90 12.13 3.73
N GLY A 108 6.82 12.61 4.37
CA GLY A 108 6.32 13.97 4.28
C GLY A 108 5.00 14.09 3.50
N ALA A 109 4.75 15.29 2.99
CA ALA A 109 3.51 15.65 2.31
C ALA A 109 3.47 15.11 0.87
N GLY A 110 2.28 14.69 0.44
CA GLY A 110 2.04 14.26 -0.94
C GLY A 110 1.25 12.96 -1.08
N TRP A 111 0.93 12.30 0.04
CA TRP A 111 0.07 11.13 0.03
C TRP A 111 -1.39 11.53 -0.21
N PHE A 112 -2.10 10.78 -1.02
CA PHE A 112 -3.55 10.94 -1.18
C PHE A 112 -4.22 9.57 -1.17
N LYS A 113 -5.32 9.46 -0.41
CA LYS A 113 -6.07 8.21 -0.27
C LYS A 113 -6.79 7.91 -1.58
N ILE A 114 -6.72 6.67 -2.05
CA ILE A 114 -7.37 6.25 -3.30
C ILE A 114 -8.42 5.17 -3.09
N ASP A 115 -8.39 4.48 -1.96
CA ASP A 115 -9.32 3.42 -1.62
C ASP A 115 -9.40 3.22 -0.10
N GLU A 116 -10.57 2.79 0.36
CA GLU A 116 -10.89 2.52 1.75
C GLU A 116 -12.00 1.47 1.83
N LEU A 117 -11.78 0.47 2.68
CA LEU A 117 -12.81 -0.46 3.11
C LEU A 117 -12.75 -0.56 4.63
N ASP A 118 -13.84 -0.14 5.28
CA ASP A 118 -13.99 -0.11 6.74
C ASP A 118 -14.81 -1.31 7.25
N ASN A 119 -16.00 -1.03 7.80
CA ASN A 119 -16.97 -2.02 8.22
C ASN A 119 -18.18 -1.99 7.29
N VAL A 120 -18.52 -3.13 6.71
CA VAL A 120 -19.71 -3.28 5.86
C VAL A 120 -20.58 -4.40 6.39
N GLY A 121 -21.81 -4.08 6.77
CA GLY A 121 -22.77 -5.08 7.25
C GLY A 121 -22.32 -5.82 8.51
N GLY A 122 -21.58 -5.13 9.40
CA GLY A 122 -21.06 -5.69 10.65
C GLY A 122 -19.78 -6.50 10.50
N LYS A 123 -19.15 -6.49 9.32
CA LYS A 123 -17.88 -7.18 9.04
C LYS A 123 -16.80 -6.17 8.73
N TRP A 124 -15.65 -6.31 9.40
CA TRP A 124 -14.45 -5.54 9.07
C TRP A 124 -13.82 -5.99 7.77
N ALA A 125 -12.97 -5.15 7.18
CA ALA A 125 -12.26 -5.46 5.94
C ALA A 125 -11.53 -6.80 6.00
N ASN A 126 -10.80 -7.09 7.08
CA ASN A 126 -10.11 -8.38 7.23
C ASN A 126 -11.07 -9.59 7.12
N GLU A 127 -12.29 -9.49 7.65
CA GLU A 127 -13.30 -10.56 7.58
C GLU A 127 -13.90 -10.69 6.18
N ILE A 128 -14.10 -9.56 5.49
CA ILE A 128 -14.58 -9.53 4.09
C ILE A 128 -13.51 -10.16 3.19
N MET A 129 -12.26 -9.72 3.33
CA MET A 129 -11.10 -10.23 2.60
C MET A 129 -10.85 -11.71 2.90
N GLN A 130 -11.08 -12.19 4.12
CA GLN A 130 -10.90 -13.61 4.46
C GLN A 130 -11.81 -14.53 3.63
N ALA A 131 -12.98 -14.06 3.20
CA ALA A 131 -13.86 -14.78 2.28
C ALA A 131 -13.38 -14.74 0.81
N ALA A 132 -12.44 -13.86 0.50
CA ALA A 132 -11.83 -13.65 -0.81
C ALA A 132 -10.32 -13.96 -0.80
N ASP A 133 -9.89 -14.97 -0.04
CA ASP A 133 -8.48 -15.40 0.04
C ASP A 133 -7.51 -14.27 0.44
N MET A 134 -7.95 -13.41 1.37
CA MET A 134 -7.27 -12.20 1.82
C MET A 134 -6.93 -11.21 0.70
N THR A 135 -7.73 -11.20 -0.36
CA THR A 135 -7.60 -10.24 -1.45
C THR A 135 -8.58 -9.08 -1.31
N HIS A 136 -8.15 -7.92 -1.78
CA HIS A 136 -8.98 -6.72 -1.93
C HIS A 136 -8.68 -6.05 -3.28
N GLU A 137 -9.72 -5.61 -3.98
CA GLU A 137 -9.62 -4.97 -5.29
C GLU A 137 -10.11 -3.53 -5.24
N PHE A 138 -9.39 -2.64 -5.89
CA PHE A 138 -9.73 -1.24 -6.06
C PHE A 138 -9.23 -0.72 -7.40
N LYS A 139 -9.61 0.50 -7.78
CA LYS A 139 -9.17 1.13 -9.03
C LYS A 139 -8.17 2.24 -8.77
N LEU A 140 -7.16 2.35 -9.63
CA LEU A 140 -6.38 3.57 -9.71
C LEU A 140 -7.31 4.72 -10.16
N PRO A 141 -7.28 5.89 -9.51
CA PRO A 141 -8.08 7.04 -9.95
C PRO A 141 -7.78 7.43 -11.39
N THR A 142 -8.77 7.91 -12.12
CA THR A 142 -8.57 8.58 -13.42
C THR A 142 -8.09 10.02 -13.20
N GLY A 143 -7.35 10.58 -14.16
CA GLY A 143 -6.76 11.92 -14.03
C GLY A 143 -5.49 11.93 -13.18
N LEU A 144 -4.78 10.81 -13.09
CA LEU A 144 -3.44 10.75 -12.49
C LEU A 144 -2.42 11.32 -13.48
N ALA A 145 -1.38 11.97 -12.97
CA ALA A 145 -0.25 12.33 -13.82
C ALA A 145 0.52 11.07 -14.23
N SER A 146 1.13 11.09 -15.41
CA SER A 146 2.12 10.07 -15.75
C SER A 146 3.36 10.22 -14.88
N GLY A 147 3.93 9.12 -14.41
CA GLY A 147 5.16 9.13 -13.61
C GLY A 147 5.30 7.89 -12.73
N GLU A 148 6.34 7.87 -11.90
CA GLU A 148 6.51 6.83 -10.90
C GLU A 148 5.84 7.21 -9.58
N TYR A 149 5.35 6.22 -8.84
CA TYR A 149 4.57 6.41 -7.62
C TYR A 149 4.93 5.33 -6.60
N LEU A 150 4.75 5.66 -5.33
CA LEU A 150 4.61 4.65 -4.28
C LEU A 150 3.12 4.37 -4.04
N LEU A 151 2.73 3.11 -4.09
CA LEU A 151 1.42 2.63 -3.63
C LEU A 151 1.58 2.08 -2.22
N ARG A 152 0.95 2.72 -1.24
CA ARG A 152 0.89 2.25 0.15
C ARG A 152 -0.40 1.48 0.37
N SER A 153 -0.30 0.24 0.82
CA SER A 153 -1.43 -0.55 1.32
C SER A 153 -1.28 -0.69 2.84
N GLU A 154 -2.36 -0.43 3.57
CA GLU A 154 -2.38 -0.43 5.03
C GLU A 154 -3.56 -1.22 5.57
N MET A 155 -3.26 -2.21 6.41
CA MET A 155 -4.22 -2.86 7.30
C MET A 155 -4.05 -2.28 8.71
N LEU A 156 -5.10 -1.67 9.26
CA LEU A 156 -5.09 -1.16 10.63
C LEU A 156 -5.83 -2.14 11.55
N ALA A 157 -5.11 -2.77 12.47
CA ALA A 157 -5.68 -3.67 13.45
C ALA A 157 -6.05 -2.93 14.74
N LEU A 158 -7.35 -2.98 15.08
CA LEU A 158 -7.94 -2.21 16.17
C LEU A 158 -8.09 -3.00 17.48
N HIS A 159 -7.70 -4.27 17.51
CA HIS A 159 -7.84 -5.12 18.70
C HIS A 159 -7.07 -4.58 19.92
N GLY A 160 -5.98 -3.83 19.70
CA GLY A 160 -5.20 -3.16 20.74
C GLY A 160 -5.57 -1.70 20.97
N ALA A 161 -6.53 -1.14 20.22
CA ALA A 161 -6.83 0.29 20.20
C ALA A 161 -7.41 0.85 21.52
N GLN A 162 -7.63 0.00 22.54
CA GLN A 162 -8.12 0.44 23.85
C GLN A 162 -7.12 1.28 24.64
N THR A 163 -5.87 1.31 24.21
CA THR A 163 -4.79 2.10 24.79
C THR A 163 -4.17 2.98 23.72
N VAL A 164 -3.77 4.20 24.09
CA VAL A 164 -3.00 5.09 23.22
C VAL A 164 -1.72 4.37 22.78
N GLY A 165 -1.42 4.40 21.48
CA GLY A 165 -0.31 3.64 20.88
C GLY A 165 -0.54 2.12 20.77
N GLY A 166 -1.73 1.62 21.10
CA GLY A 166 -2.06 0.19 21.03
C GLY A 166 -2.61 -0.28 19.67
N ALA A 167 -3.05 0.65 18.83
CA ALA A 167 -3.43 0.34 17.45
C ALA A 167 -2.22 -0.12 16.64
N GLN A 168 -2.44 -1.10 15.75
CA GLN A 168 -1.37 -1.77 15.04
C GLN A 168 -1.50 -1.54 13.53
N PHE A 169 -0.53 -0.85 12.95
CA PHE A 169 -0.49 -0.54 11.53
C PHE A 169 0.42 -1.54 10.81
N TYR A 170 -0.17 -2.36 9.95
CA TYR A 170 0.59 -3.20 9.01
C TYR A 170 0.62 -2.47 7.68
N VAL A 171 1.81 -2.08 7.24
CA VAL A 171 2.00 -1.21 6.08
C VAL A 171 2.96 -1.89 5.10
N GLY A 172 2.70 -1.73 3.81
CA GLY A 172 3.65 -2.05 2.75
C GLY A 172 3.55 -1.03 1.62
N CYS A 173 4.67 -0.80 0.93
CA CYS A 173 4.72 0.07 -0.24
C CYS A 173 5.15 -0.70 -1.48
N ALA A 174 4.44 -0.52 -2.59
CA ALA A 174 4.85 -0.97 -3.91
C ALA A 174 5.32 0.19 -4.78
N GLN A 175 6.16 -0.13 -5.77
CA GLN A 175 6.60 0.82 -6.80
C GLN A 175 5.76 0.64 -8.05
N LEU A 176 5.08 1.71 -8.45
CA LEU A 176 4.31 1.74 -9.68
C LEU A 176 4.91 2.76 -10.65
N LYS A 177 4.83 2.46 -11.94
CA LYS A 177 4.97 3.45 -13.00
C LYS A 177 3.65 3.56 -13.71
N ILE A 178 3.00 4.70 -13.51
CA ILE A 178 1.63 4.95 -13.94
C ILE A 178 1.66 5.76 -15.22
N SER A 179 0.97 5.27 -16.24
CA SER A 179 0.55 6.08 -17.37
C SER A 179 -0.79 6.74 -17.08
N GLY A 180 -0.86 8.06 -17.22
CA GLY A 180 -2.03 8.84 -16.85
C GLY A 180 -2.17 10.12 -17.68
N THR A 181 -3.36 10.71 -17.63
CA THR A 181 -3.74 11.87 -18.47
C THR A 181 -3.78 13.19 -17.69
N GLY A 182 -3.65 13.12 -16.36
CA GLY A 182 -3.69 14.27 -15.46
C GLY A 182 -2.38 15.05 -15.38
N SER A 183 -2.38 16.07 -14.51
CA SER A 183 -1.22 16.90 -14.20
C SER A 183 -0.72 16.62 -12.79
N ALA A 184 0.58 16.77 -12.53
CA ALA A 184 1.14 16.55 -11.20
C ALA A 184 0.43 17.43 -10.15
N GLY A 185 0.09 16.85 -9.00
CA GLY A 185 -0.62 17.55 -7.91
C GLY A 185 -2.13 17.74 -8.13
N SER A 186 -2.75 17.10 -9.13
CA SER A 186 -4.21 17.22 -9.37
C SER A 186 -5.10 16.41 -8.43
N CYS A 187 -4.53 15.62 -7.52
CA CYS A 187 -5.27 14.74 -6.60
C CYS A 187 -5.39 15.37 -5.22
N THR A 188 -6.62 15.57 -4.74
CA THR A 188 -6.89 16.17 -3.43
C THR A 188 -8.08 15.50 -2.73
N PRO A 189 -8.12 15.50 -1.38
CA PRO A 189 -7.12 16.04 -0.47
C PRO A 189 -5.83 15.20 -0.42
N SER A 190 -4.75 15.83 0.02
CA SER A 190 -3.48 15.16 0.32
C SER A 190 -3.12 15.32 1.80
N ILE A 191 -2.28 14.42 2.28
CA ILE A 191 -1.83 14.33 3.67
C ILE A 191 -0.30 14.21 3.73
N SER A 192 0.24 14.36 4.94
CA SER A 192 1.65 14.09 5.26
C SER A 192 1.77 12.85 6.12
N LEU A 193 2.68 11.94 5.78
CA LEU A 193 3.02 10.78 6.61
C LEU A 193 4.53 10.76 6.89
N PRO A 194 4.97 10.75 8.17
CA PRO A 194 4.15 10.99 9.37
C PRO A 194 3.55 12.41 9.40
N GLY A 195 2.59 12.62 10.31
CA GLY A 195 2.00 13.94 10.62
C GLY A 195 0.48 13.99 10.55
N ALA A 196 -0.14 13.28 9.62
CA ALA A 196 -1.60 13.27 9.47
C ALA A 196 -2.31 12.36 10.48
N TYR A 197 -1.62 11.37 11.03
CA TYR A 197 -2.15 10.47 12.05
C TYR A 197 -1.78 10.99 13.44
N ASN A 198 -2.73 10.99 14.36
CA ASN A 198 -2.50 11.23 15.78
C ASN A 198 -2.88 9.99 16.58
N GLU A 199 -2.05 9.62 17.55
CA GLU A 199 -2.30 8.46 18.42
C GLU A 199 -3.59 8.60 19.27
N ASN A 200 -4.12 9.82 19.39
CA ASN A 200 -5.36 10.12 20.10
C ASN A 200 -6.57 10.31 19.17
N ASP A 201 -6.41 10.16 17.85
CA ASP A 201 -7.55 10.22 16.93
C ASP A 201 -8.58 9.14 17.31
N GLU A 202 -9.87 9.47 17.30
CA GLU A 202 -10.94 8.57 17.74
C GLU A 202 -11.10 7.32 16.85
N ASN A 203 -10.46 7.31 15.68
CA ASN A 203 -10.37 6.15 14.78
C ASN A 203 -9.04 5.39 14.87
N ILE A 204 -8.15 5.79 15.78
CA ILE A 204 -6.89 5.09 16.11
C ILE A 204 -6.94 4.64 17.58
N TYR A 205 -7.35 5.52 18.49
CA TYR A 205 -7.57 5.22 19.90
C TYR A 205 -9.06 5.04 20.20
N ILE A 206 -9.47 3.79 20.44
CA ILE A 206 -10.86 3.39 20.65
C ILE A 206 -10.94 2.66 22.01
N PRO A 207 -11.08 3.39 23.14
CA PRO A 207 -11.09 2.79 24.49
C PRO A 207 -12.18 1.72 24.67
N ASN A 208 -13.28 1.85 23.94
CA ASN A 208 -14.46 1.00 24.01
C ASN A 208 -14.59 0.02 22.82
N VAL A 209 -13.51 -0.29 22.09
CA VAL A 209 -13.54 -1.10 20.85
C VAL A 209 -14.30 -2.43 20.98
N TYR A 210 -14.30 -3.04 22.17
CA TYR A 210 -15.02 -4.30 22.45
C TYR A 210 -16.38 -4.13 23.12
N ASN A 211 -16.69 -2.95 23.67
CA ASN A 211 -17.84 -2.74 24.54
C ASN A 211 -18.52 -1.41 24.24
N GLY A 212 -19.52 -1.43 23.35
CA GLY A 212 -20.32 -0.24 23.03
C GLY A 212 -19.74 0.67 21.94
N PHE A 213 -18.67 0.24 21.27
CA PHE A 213 -18.24 0.82 20.01
C PHE A 213 -19.14 0.31 18.87
N ASP A 214 -19.63 1.22 18.03
CA ASP A 214 -20.41 0.89 16.84
C ASP A 214 -19.50 0.99 15.59
N PRO A 215 -19.06 -0.15 15.02
CA PRO A 215 -18.16 -0.15 13.89
C PRO A 215 -18.81 0.38 12.60
N SER A 216 -20.14 0.49 12.54
CA SER A 216 -20.82 1.00 11.33
C SER A 216 -20.61 2.49 11.07
N ASN A 217 -20.17 3.24 12.09
CA ASN A 217 -19.83 4.67 11.98
C ASN A 217 -18.32 4.92 11.90
N TYR A 218 -17.52 3.86 11.82
CA TYR A 218 -16.08 3.99 11.73
C TYR A 218 -15.66 4.55 10.37
N THR A 219 -14.62 5.38 10.37
CA THR A 219 -13.92 5.82 9.15
C THR A 219 -12.42 5.74 9.41
N ALA A 220 -11.68 5.09 8.52
CA ALA A 220 -10.23 4.95 8.67
C ALA A 220 -9.50 6.31 8.70
N PRO A 221 -8.33 6.39 9.37
CA PRO A 221 -7.54 7.61 9.42
C PRO A 221 -7.04 8.04 8.04
N GLY A 222 -6.61 9.30 7.90
CA GLY A 222 -6.07 9.84 6.65
C GLY A 222 -7.07 10.57 5.75
N GLY A 223 -8.26 10.90 6.26
CA GLY A 223 -9.25 11.73 5.55
C GLY A 223 -9.98 10.98 4.41
N PRO A 224 -10.79 11.68 3.60
CA PRO A 224 -11.57 11.04 2.54
C PRO A 224 -10.70 10.61 1.35
N VAL A 225 -11.22 9.67 0.56
CA VAL A 225 -10.65 9.30 -0.75
C VAL A 225 -10.55 10.54 -1.64
N ALA A 226 -9.40 10.72 -2.28
CA ALA A 226 -9.08 11.85 -3.12
C ALA A 226 -9.73 11.77 -4.50
N SER A 227 -10.01 12.94 -5.08
CA SER A 227 -10.42 13.09 -6.47
C SER A 227 -9.26 13.66 -7.29
N CYS A 228 -9.03 13.10 -8.48
CA CYS A 228 -7.96 13.45 -9.40
C CYS A 228 -8.53 14.08 -10.70
N GLY A 229 -7.67 14.74 -11.48
CA GLY A 229 -8.06 15.37 -12.76
C GLY A 229 -8.81 16.70 -12.64
N GLY A 230 -9.04 17.21 -11.43
CA GLY A 230 -9.59 18.55 -11.23
C GLY A 230 -8.58 19.64 -11.63
N ALA A 231 -9.02 20.67 -12.35
CA ALA A 231 -8.22 21.87 -12.55
C ALA A 231 -7.87 22.44 -11.17
N GLY A 232 -6.58 22.51 -10.83
CA GLY A 232 -6.07 22.81 -9.49
C GLY A 232 -6.84 23.93 -8.79
N GLY A 233 -7.76 23.54 -7.91
CA GLY A 233 -8.44 24.45 -7.02
C GLY A 233 -7.47 24.83 -5.92
N VAL A 234 -6.92 26.05 -5.99
CA VAL A 234 -6.24 26.68 -4.87
C VAL A 234 -7.22 26.68 -3.70
N VAL A 235 -7.00 25.82 -2.71
CA VAL A 235 -7.77 25.86 -1.47
C VAL A 235 -7.37 27.15 -0.76
N PRO A 236 -8.29 28.09 -0.48
CA PRO A 236 -7.98 29.24 0.35
C PRO A 236 -7.61 28.72 1.73
N ALA A 237 -6.43 29.10 2.23
CA ALA A 237 -6.04 28.81 3.60
C ALA A 237 -7.13 29.29 4.57
N LYS A 238 -7.71 28.36 5.33
CA LYS A 238 -8.63 28.70 6.41
C LYS A 238 -7.87 29.53 7.45
N PRO A 239 -8.41 30.67 7.93
CA PRO A 239 -7.72 31.48 8.93
C PRO A 239 -7.51 30.66 10.20
N SER A 240 -6.26 30.59 10.66
CA SER A 240 -5.90 30.07 11.96
C SER A 240 -6.54 30.95 13.03
N THR A 241 -7.50 30.39 13.78
CA THR A 241 -8.01 31.02 14.99
C THR A 241 -6.98 30.82 16.09
N THR A 242 -6.27 31.90 16.43
CA THR A 242 -5.40 31.99 17.60
C THR A 242 -6.12 31.55 18.87
N ALA A 243 -5.51 30.59 19.58
CA ALA A 243 -5.92 30.16 20.90
C ALA A 243 -5.86 31.34 21.89
N ALA A 244 -6.92 31.48 22.70
CA ALA A 244 -6.99 32.41 23.81
C ALA A 244 -6.00 32.04 24.93
N PRO A 245 -5.34 33.00 25.61
CA PRO A 245 -4.46 32.70 26.72
C PRO A 245 -5.24 32.49 28.04
N ALA A 246 -4.69 31.62 28.90
CA ALA A 246 -5.17 31.34 30.26
C ALA A 246 -5.15 32.57 31.19
N PRO A 247 -5.96 32.63 32.26
CA PRO A 247 -6.14 33.83 33.06
C PRO A 247 -4.99 34.00 34.06
N GLY A 248 -4.24 35.10 33.90
CA GLY A 248 -3.26 35.60 34.86
C GLY A 248 -3.75 36.93 35.45
N ASN A 249 -3.74 36.98 36.78
CA ASN A 249 -4.35 38.00 37.63
C ASN A 249 -3.71 39.41 37.53
N SER A 250 -4.51 40.41 37.93
CA SER A 250 -4.14 41.70 38.51
C SER A 250 -4.19 42.97 37.64
N THR A 251 -5.23 43.78 37.93
CA THR A 251 -5.23 45.25 38.15
C THR A 251 -4.41 46.14 37.23
N VAL A 252 -5.05 47.07 36.51
CA VAL A 252 -4.83 48.54 36.59
C VAL A 252 -5.86 49.27 35.71
N ALA A 253 -6.13 50.50 36.14
CA ALA A 253 -7.18 51.44 35.80
C ALA A 253 -7.31 51.88 34.33
N ALA A 254 -8.53 52.34 34.03
CA ALA A 254 -8.99 52.96 32.81
C ALA A 254 -8.43 54.37 32.57
N VAL A 255 -8.17 54.71 31.30
CA VAL A 255 -8.39 56.05 30.73
C VAL A 255 -8.60 55.94 29.21
N PRO A 256 -9.50 56.73 28.59
CA PRO A 256 -9.87 56.62 27.18
C PRO A 256 -9.13 57.66 26.30
N SER A 257 -9.03 57.41 24.99
CA SER A 257 -8.80 58.49 24.03
C SER A 257 -9.42 58.20 22.66
N GLU A 258 -10.45 59.00 22.43
CA GLU A 258 -11.08 59.57 21.24
C GLU A 258 -10.50 59.38 19.82
N ALA A 259 -11.48 59.41 18.90
CA ALA A 259 -11.51 59.25 17.46
C ALA A 259 -10.71 60.24 16.60
N ALA A 260 -10.48 59.85 15.33
CA ALA A 260 -10.63 60.75 14.18
C ALA A 260 -11.13 59.96 12.93
N PRO A 261 -11.93 60.56 12.02
CA PRO A 261 -12.73 59.79 11.06
C PRO A 261 -12.50 60.14 9.56
N VAL A 262 -13.12 59.33 8.69
CA VAL A 262 -13.59 59.58 7.29
C VAL A 262 -12.54 59.83 6.19
N GLU A 263 -12.53 59.00 5.13
CA GLU A 263 -13.01 59.44 3.80
C GLU A 263 -13.31 58.28 2.82
N THR A 264 -14.48 58.40 2.19
CA THR A 264 -15.02 57.55 1.13
C THR A 264 -14.86 58.28 -0.19
N ALA A 265 -14.35 57.60 -1.22
CA ALA A 265 -14.57 58.01 -2.60
C ALA A 265 -14.86 56.77 -3.46
N ALA A 266 -16.00 56.81 -4.14
CA ALA A 266 -16.46 55.86 -5.15
C ALA A 266 -16.37 56.51 -6.55
N PRO A 267 -16.84 55.89 -7.64
CA PRO A 267 -16.02 55.53 -8.80
C PRO A 267 -16.22 56.47 -10.00
N THR A 268 -15.43 56.28 -11.06
CA THR A 268 -15.64 56.96 -12.35
C THR A 268 -15.58 55.94 -13.50
N GLU A 269 -16.60 56.03 -14.35
CA GLU A 269 -16.93 55.27 -15.56
C GLU A 269 -16.48 56.02 -16.83
N ALA A 270 -16.50 55.31 -17.97
CA ALA A 270 -16.43 55.73 -19.39
C ALA A 270 -15.07 55.45 -20.08
N ALA A 271 -14.92 54.94 -21.30
CA ALA A 271 -15.79 54.46 -22.41
C ALA A 271 -14.85 53.76 -23.47
N PRO A 272 -15.35 53.19 -24.59
CA PRO A 272 -14.68 52.14 -25.38
C PRO A 272 -13.85 52.66 -26.57
N VAL A 273 -13.00 51.81 -27.14
CA VAL A 273 -12.24 52.09 -28.39
C VAL A 273 -12.34 50.91 -29.37
N GLU A 274 -12.49 51.28 -30.64
CA GLU A 274 -12.90 50.50 -31.82
C GLU A 274 -11.79 49.64 -32.47
N THR A 275 -12.26 48.72 -33.33
CA THR A 275 -11.58 47.85 -34.31
C THR A 275 -10.83 48.58 -35.43
N PRO A 276 -9.99 47.87 -36.21
CA PRO A 276 -10.43 47.54 -37.59
C PRO A 276 -10.04 46.14 -38.11
N VAL A 277 -10.75 45.79 -39.18
CA VAL A 277 -10.77 44.54 -39.99
C VAL A 277 -9.86 44.71 -41.22
N GLU A 278 -9.28 43.62 -41.74
CA GLU A 278 -8.88 43.53 -43.16
C GLU A 278 -9.14 42.11 -43.72
N GLU A 279 -9.64 42.05 -44.96
CA GLU A 279 -10.28 40.92 -45.64
C GLU A 279 -9.61 40.63 -47.01
N ALA A 280 -9.71 39.35 -47.43
CA ALA A 280 -9.76 38.85 -48.82
C ALA A 280 -8.45 38.74 -49.66
N PRO A 281 -8.38 37.86 -50.72
CA PRO A 281 -9.50 37.23 -51.42
C PRO A 281 -9.43 35.71 -51.71
N VAL A 282 -10.60 35.20 -52.08
CA VAL A 282 -10.91 33.88 -52.62
C VAL A 282 -10.82 33.85 -54.15
N SER A 283 -10.49 32.68 -54.73
CA SER A 283 -10.97 32.27 -56.07
C SER A 283 -10.98 30.75 -56.24
N SER A 284 -12.06 30.31 -56.89
CA SER A 284 -12.65 28.99 -57.10
C SER A 284 -11.97 28.08 -58.13
N VAL A 285 -12.16 26.76 -58.04
CA VAL A 285 -12.73 25.89 -59.12
C VAL A 285 -13.10 24.48 -58.59
N ASN A 286 -14.21 23.95 -59.11
CA ASN A 286 -14.69 22.56 -58.98
C ASN A 286 -13.74 21.53 -59.63
N ALA A 287 -13.75 20.28 -59.15
CA ALA A 287 -14.13 19.09 -59.92
C ALA A 287 -13.78 17.79 -59.17
N ALA A 288 -14.54 16.75 -59.50
CA ALA A 288 -14.63 15.45 -58.87
C ALA A 288 -13.48 14.47 -59.22
N GLU A 289 -13.47 13.36 -58.47
CA GLU A 289 -12.90 12.03 -58.78
C GLU A 289 -11.37 11.92 -58.93
N THR A 290 -10.72 11.21 -58.00
CA THR A 290 -10.31 9.80 -58.13
C THR A 290 -9.29 9.50 -57.02
N SER A 291 -9.62 8.62 -56.07
CA SER A 291 -8.67 8.18 -55.04
C SER A 291 -7.56 7.32 -55.65
N ALA A 292 -6.36 7.87 -55.77
CA ALA A 292 -5.16 7.12 -56.07
C ALA A 292 -4.57 6.56 -54.76
N ILE A 293 -4.48 5.24 -54.70
CA ILE A 293 -3.88 4.45 -53.62
C ILE A 293 -2.36 4.69 -53.64
N VAL A 294 -1.81 5.12 -52.49
CA VAL A 294 -0.37 5.18 -52.25
C VAL A 294 0.15 3.75 -52.06
N PRO A 295 1.17 3.28 -52.80
CA PRO A 295 1.74 1.96 -52.56
C PRO A 295 2.57 1.96 -51.26
N ILE A 296 2.21 1.03 -50.38
CA ILE A 296 2.95 0.64 -49.18
C ILE A 296 4.30 0.04 -49.63
N PRO A 297 5.44 0.37 -49.01
CA PRO A 297 6.70 -0.30 -49.31
C PRO A 297 6.65 -1.76 -48.84
N THR A 298 6.68 -2.69 -49.80
CA THR A 298 6.83 -4.13 -49.56
C THR A 298 8.21 -4.42 -48.98
N LEU A 299 8.25 -4.87 -47.73
CA LEU A 299 9.46 -5.47 -47.15
C LEU A 299 9.73 -6.81 -47.83
N ALA A 300 10.92 -6.92 -48.46
CA ALA A 300 11.43 -8.17 -48.99
C ALA A 300 11.68 -9.19 -47.86
N PRO A 301 11.39 -10.48 -48.06
CA PRO A 301 11.72 -11.51 -47.07
C PRO A 301 13.24 -11.69 -46.97
N ALA A 302 13.73 -11.77 -45.73
CA ALA A 302 15.13 -12.06 -45.43
C ALA A 302 15.56 -13.43 -46.00
N PRO A 303 16.81 -13.60 -46.43
CA PRO A 303 17.32 -14.88 -46.92
C PRO A 303 17.43 -15.91 -45.80
N VAL A 304 16.86 -17.09 -46.04
CA VAL A 304 17.00 -18.28 -45.18
C VAL A 304 18.44 -18.81 -45.26
N PRO A 305 19.13 -19.06 -44.13
CA PRO A 305 20.42 -19.71 -44.16
C PRO A 305 20.26 -21.21 -44.43
N THR A 306 20.89 -21.68 -45.51
CA THR A 306 21.09 -23.10 -45.82
C THR A 306 22.16 -23.68 -44.89
N ALA A 307 21.73 -24.43 -43.88
CA ALA A 307 22.62 -25.26 -43.07
C ALA A 307 22.78 -26.63 -43.73
N ASN A 308 23.93 -26.82 -44.39
CA ASN A 308 24.42 -28.13 -44.81
C ASN A 308 25.17 -28.71 -43.59
N GLY A 309 24.49 -29.54 -42.80
CA GLY A 309 25.04 -30.16 -41.59
C GLY A 309 24.41 -31.53 -41.38
N THR A 310 25.25 -32.56 -41.43
CA THR A 310 24.90 -33.97 -41.27
C THR A 310 24.26 -34.23 -39.90
N LEU A 311 23.04 -34.76 -39.89
CA LEU A 311 22.32 -35.17 -38.67
C LEU A 311 23.00 -36.40 -38.05
N PRO A 312 23.27 -36.42 -36.72
CA PRO A 312 23.67 -37.64 -36.04
C PRO A 312 22.48 -38.60 -35.92
N THR A 313 22.77 -39.88 -36.10
CA THR A 313 21.86 -41.02 -35.97
C THR A 313 21.35 -41.14 -34.52
N PRO A 314 20.05 -41.36 -34.27
CA PRO A 314 19.56 -41.55 -32.90
C PRO A 314 19.98 -42.92 -32.35
N GLU A 315 20.61 -42.93 -31.18
CA GLU A 315 20.84 -44.13 -30.38
C GLU A 315 19.51 -44.71 -29.83
N PRO A 316 19.40 -46.03 -29.64
CA PRO A 316 18.19 -46.67 -29.15
C PRO A 316 17.98 -46.36 -27.66
N VAL A 317 16.91 -45.63 -27.35
CA VAL A 317 16.51 -45.34 -25.97
C VAL A 317 15.83 -46.59 -25.36
N LEU A 318 16.37 -47.06 -24.24
CA LEU A 318 15.80 -48.15 -23.42
C LEU A 318 14.40 -47.77 -22.89
N PRO A 319 13.47 -48.74 -22.76
CA PRO A 319 12.13 -48.46 -22.25
C PRO A 319 12.18 -48.14 -20.75
N THR A 320 11.84 -46.91 -20.38
CA THR A 320 11.55 -46.52 -19.00
C THR A 320 10.19 -47.06 -18.58
N THR A 321 10.21 -48.03 -17.67
CA THR A 321 9.04 -48.53 -16.95
C THR A 321 8.46 -47.41 -16.08
N PHE A 322 7.22 -46.99 -16.36
CA PHE A 322 6.42 -46.23 -15.40
C PHE A 322 6.12 -47.12 -14.20
N ALA A 323 6.80 -46.87 -13.09
CA ALA A 323 6.42 -47.41 -11.80
C ALA A 323 5.21 -46.61 -11.28
N THR A 324 4.06 -47.25 -11.26
CA THR A 324 2.87 -46.78 -10.55
C THR A 324 3.18 -46.73 -9.05
N LEU A 325 3.45 -45.54 -8.51
CA LEU A 325 3.62 -45.38 -7.07
C LEU A 325 2.26 -45.54 -6.37
N VAL A 326 2.16 -46.55 -5.51
CA VAL A 326 1.09 -46.67 -4.53
C VAL A 326 1.27 -45.56 -3.50
N ARG A 327 0.22 -44.75 -3.32
CA ARG A 327 0.12 -43.68 -2.32
C ARG A 327 0.25 -44.27 -0.91
N PRO A 328 1.26 -43.87 -0.10
CA PRO A 328 1.31 -44.30 1.29
C PRO A 328 0.23 -43.57 2.07
N THR A 329 -0.58 -44.33 2.79
CA THR A 329 -1.47 -43.83 3.84
C THR A 329 -0.62 -43.54 5.08
N GLY A 330 -0.02 -42.35 5.11
CA GLY A 330 0.71 -41.80 6.26
C GLY A 330 0.68 -40.29 6.18
N GLY A 331 0.09 -39.65 7.18
CA GLY A 331 -0.10 -38.20 7.23
C GLY A 331 1.22 -37.43 7.16
N VAL A 332 1.24 -36.37 6.34
CA VAL A 332 2.38 -35.47 6.22
C VAL A 332 2.40 -34.58 7.48
N ALA A 333 3.43 -34.77 8.30
CA ALA A 333 3.73 -33.88 9.42
C ALA A 333 4.45 -32.62 8.88
N ALA A 334 4.10 -31.46 9.44
CA ALA A 334 4.82 -30.20 9.26
C ALA A 334 6.31 -30.37 9.66
N PRO A 335 7.24 -29.57 9.11
CA PRO A 335 8.66 -29.66 9.45
C PRO A 335 8.85 -29.15 10.88
N THR A 336 8.72 -30.08 11.83
CA THR A 336 9.17 -29.90 13.19
C THR A 336 10.69 -29.98 13.15
N GLY A 337 11.34 -28.83 13.36
CA GLY A 337 12.74 -28.80 13.76
C GLY A 337 12.88 -29.69 14.99
N GLY A 338 13.60 -30.79 14.82
CA GLY A 338 13.59 -31.92 15.74
C GLY A 338 14.01 -31.53 17.15
N SER A 339 13.31 -32.12 18.10
CA SER A 339 13.78 -32.30 19.47
C SER A 339 15.06 -33.16 19.44
N GLY A 340 16.21 -32.55 19.71
CA GLY A 340 17.46 -33.26 20.00
C GLY A 340 18.65 -32.93 19.10
N ALA A 341 19.61 -32.20 19.66
CA ALA A 341 21.02 -32.11 19.26
C ALA A 341 21.36 -31.39 17.93
N GLY A 342 20.85 -30.17 17.74
CA GLY A 342 21.34 -29.25 16.70
C GLY A 342 21.50 -27.82 17.20
N GLU A 343 22.40 -27.06 16.60
CA GLU A 343 22.56 -25.63 16.84
C GLU A 343 21.44 -24.83 16.12
N ALA A 344 20.86 -23.84 16.79
CA ALA A 344 19.94 -22.87 16.20
C ALA A 344 20.70 -21.93 15.25
N LYS A 345 20.20 -21.76 14.02
CA LYS A 345 20.81 -20.84 13.04
C LYS A 345 20.72 -19.38 13.53
N LEU A 346 21.53 -18.51 12.91
CA LEU A 346 21.45 -17.07 13.13
C LEU A 346 20.00 -16.59 12.94
N TRP A 347 19.50 -15.79 13.90
CA TRP A 347 18.14 -15.27 14.04
C TRP A 347 17.06 -16.28 14.49
N TYR A 348 17.41 -17.53 14.80
CA TYR A 348 16.44 -18.52 15.29
C TYR A 348 16.32 -18.50 16.82
N GLN A 349 15.18 -18.99 17.32
CA GLN A 349 14.96 -19.14 18.76
C GLN A 349 15.93 -20.15 19.35
N CYS A 350 16.54 -19.77 20.47
CA CYS A 350 17.51 -20.56 21.23
C CYS A 350 17.15 -20.69 22.71
N GLY A 351 15.99 -20.18 23.13
CA GLY A 351 15.57 -20.25 24.53
C GLY A 351 14.23 -19.57 24.79
N GLY A 352 13.81 -19.65 26.04
CA GLY A 352 12.51 -19.16 26.52
C GLY A 352 11.80 -20.17 27.41
N ILE A 353 10.86 -19.71 28.24
CA ILE A 353 9.96 -20.60 28.99
C ILE A 353 9.25 -21.56 28.03
N ASN A 354 9.22 -22.85 28.39
CA ASN A 354 8.64 -23.95 27.60
C ASN A 354 9.31 -24.22 26.24
N TRP A 355 10.46 -23.60 25.94
CA TRP A 355 11.24 -23.93 24.74
C TRP A 355 11.89 -25.31 24.88
N THR A 356 11.63 -26.20 23.92
CA THR A 356 12.17 -27.56 23.87
C THR A 356 13.14 -27.79 22.70
N GLY A 357 13.43 -26.74 21.92
CA GLY A 357 14.33 -26.78 20.77
C GLY A 357 15.79 -26.55 21.12
N ALA A 358 16.60 -26.22 20.10
CA ALA A 358 18.03 -25.95 20.24
C ALA A 358 18.30 -24.82 21.25
N THR A 359 19.28 -25.00 22.14
CA THR A 359 19.69 -23.96 23.11
C THR A 359 21.07 -23.36 22.81
N ALA A 360 21.82 -24.00 21.91
CA ALA A 360 23.08 -23.47 21.38
C ALA A 360 22.84 -22.83 20.01
N CYS A 361 23.57 -21.75 19.71
CA CYS A 361 23.53 -21.08 18.42
C CYS A 361 24.65 -21.58 17.50
N ALA A 362 24.43 -21.50 16.19
CA ALA A 362 25.42 -21.80 15.18
C ALA A 362 26.65 -20.88 15.34
N ALA A 363 27.81 -21.37 14.90
CA ALA A 363 29.06 -20.61 14.98
C ALA A 363 28.91 -19.16 14.45
N GLY A 364 29.36 -18.19 15.24
CA GLY A 364 29.22 -16.76 14.95
C GLY A 364 27.98 -16.08 15.54
N ALA A 365 27.12 -16.82 16.25
CA ALA A 365 25.95 -16.28 16.92
C ALA A 365 25.91 -16.62 18.42
N THR A 366 25.29 -15.76 19.23
CA THR A 366 25.06 -15.96 20.67
C THR A 366 23.57 -15.94 20.98
N CYS A 367 23.15 -16.81 21.89
CA CYS A 367 21.77 -16.83 22.36
C CYS A 367 21.51 -15.65 23.30
N VAL A 368 20.76 -14.65 22.83
CA VAL A 368 20.43 -13.44 23.58
C VAL A 368 18.98 -13.50 24.05
N LYS A 369 18.78 -13.36 25.37
CA LYS A 369 17.44 -13.30 25.96
C LYS A 369 16.77 -11.98 25.59
N GLN A 370 15.63 -12.05 24.91
CA GLN A 370 14.80 -10.86 24.61
C GLN A 370 13.75 -10.66 25.70
N ASN A 371 13.12 -11.75 26.13
CA ASN A 371 12.18 -11.75 27.25
C ASN A 371 12.16 -13.15 27.91
N GLU A 372 11.27 -13.35 28.89
CA GLU A 372 11.19 -14.60 29.65
C GLU A 372 10.79 -15.81 28.78
N TYR A 373 10.00 -15.59 27.73
CA TYR A 373 9.46 -16.62 26.85
C TYR A 373 10.29 -16.80 25.57
N TYR A 374 11.26 -15.93 25.31
CA TYR A 374 11.98 -15.90 24.03
C TYR A 374 13.43 -15.44 24.15
N SER A 375 14.34 -16.26 23.64
CA SER A 375 15.75 -15.93 23.40
C SER A 375 16.12 -16.28 21.96
N GLN A 376 16.94 -15.47 21.31
CA GLN A 376 17.25 -15.58 19.88
C GLN A 376 18.76 -15.58 19.64
N CYS A 377 19.21 -16.34 18.64
CA CYS A 377 20.59 -16.30 18.17
C CYS A 377 20.84 -14.99 17.41
N LEU A 378 21.67 -14.11 17.96
CA LEU A 378 22.10 -12.87 17.28
C LEU A 378 23.58 -12.96 16.93
N ALA A 379 23.99 -12.31 15.84
CA ALA A 379 25.40 -12.24 15.47
C ALA A 379 26.18 -11.53 16.58
N GLN A 380 27.36 -12.05 16.91
CA GLN A 380 28.27 -11.36 17.84
C GLN A 380 28.85 -10.09 17.23
#